data_AF-A0A0S4PT35-F1
#
_entry.id   AF-A0A0S4PT35-F1
#
_cell.length_a   1.000
_cell.length_b   1.000
_cell.length_c   1.000
_cell.angle_alpha   90.00
_cell.angle_beta   90.00
_cell.angle_gamma   90.00
#
_symmetry.space_group_name_H-M   'P 1'
#
loop_
_entity.id
_entity.type
_entity.pdbx_description
1 polymer ?
#
loop_
_entity_poly.entity_id
_entity_poly.type
_entity_poly.pdbx_seq_one_letter_code
_entity_poly.pdbx_strand_id
1 'polypeptide(L)'
;MREYLRSLGSQVWLKYPNDLYRTDSKIGGILTQKVKGNIVCGIGINLYSANTEQNTQYATLEETISANIEPVRFLEDFFKSFENFVSWKQIFSIYKLEFYKNSSFFFHLGKERMCLKDAILNEDGSLSIDGNKIYSLR
;
A
#
# COMPACT_ATOMS: atom_id res chain seq x y z
N MET A 1 7.61 -2.00 2.54
CA MET A 1 7.47 -2.15 1.08
C MET A 1 7.44 -0.78 0.40
N ARG A 2 6.47 0.09 0.70
CA ARG A 2 6.38 1.42 0.09
C ARG A 2 7.67 2.26 0.20
N GLU A 3 8.26 2.39 1.39
CA GLU A 3 9.53 3.12 1.56
C GLU A 3 10.69 2.47 0.81
N TYR A 4 10.74 1.13 0.78
CA TYR A 4 11.73 0.40 0.00
C TYR A 4 11.62 0.71 -1.49
N LEU A 5 10.41 0.65 -2.07
CA LEU A 5 10.18 1.02 -3.47
C LEU A 5 10.56 2.49 -3.75
N ARG A 6 10.28 3.41 -2.83
CA ARG A 6 10.71 4.81 -2.95
C ARG A 6 12.21 4.99 -2.91
N SER A 7 12.91 4.17 -2.13
CA SER A 7 14.38 4.17 -2.10
C SER A 7 14.98 3.77 -3.46
N LEU A 8 14.23 3.04 -4.28
CA LEU A 8 14.55 2.70 -5.67
C LEU A 8 14.12 3.80 -6.68
N GLY A 9 13.57 4.92 -6.21
CA GLY A 9 13.09 6.03 -7.04
C GLY A 9 11.62 5.94 -7.47
N SER A 10 10.85 4.95 -6.97
CA SER A 10 9.45 4.78 -7.35
C SER A 10 8.55 5.88 -6.78
N GLN A 11 7.48 6.24 -7.49
CA GLN A 11 6.45 7.17 -7.02
C GLN A 11 5.30 6.47 -6.30
N VAL A 12 5.50 5.22 -5.88
CA VAL A 12 4.47 4.44 -5.20
C VAL A 12 4.01 5.10 -3.91
N TRP A 13 2.69 5.12 -3.75
CA TRP A 13 2.01 5.59 -2.56
C TRP A 13 1.05 4.51 -2.05
N LEU A 14 0.68 4.62 -0.77
CA LEU A 14 -0.20 3.68 -0.12
C LEU A 14 -1.63 4.25 -0.12
N LYS A 15 -2.52 3.62 -0.88
CA LYS A 15 -3.95 3.87 -0.76
C LYS A 15 -4.48 3.07 0.43
N TYR A 16 -5.19 3.76 1.32
CA TYR A 16 -5.78 3.15 2.50
C TYR A 16 -6.76 2.02 2.10
N PRO A 17 -6.77 0.89 2.83
CA PRO A 17 -5.91 0.59 3.97
C PRO A 17 -4.56 -0.03 3.61
N ASN A 18 -4.39 -0.57 2.40
CA ASN A 18 -3.32 -1.53 2.12
C ASN A 18 -2.97 -1.74 0.64
N ASP A 19 -3.45 -0.90 -0.25
CA ASP A 19 -3.15 -1.04 -1.68
C ASP A 19 -1.93 -0.19 -2.06
N LEU A 20 -1.04 -0.75 -2.87
CA LEU A 20 0.08 -0.01 -3.46
C LEU A 20 -0.37 0.57 -4.79
N TYR A 21 -0.29 1.89 -4.91
CA TYR A 21 -0.71 2.64 -6.09
C TYR A 21 0.45 3.38 -6.72
N ARG A 22 0.43 3.45 -8.04
CA ARG A 22 1.22 4.37 -8.85
C ARG A 22 0.23 5.22 -9.62
N THR A 23 0.35 6.55 -9.50
CA THR A 23 -0.70 7.50 -9.93
C THR A 23 -2.07 7.02 -9.43
N ASP A 24 -3.03 6.77 -10.31
CA ASP A 24 -4.40 6.34 -9.98
C ASP A 24 -4.61 4.83 -10.17
N SER A 25 -3.54 4.08 -10.44
CA SER A 25 -3.61 2.65 -10.74
C SER A 25 -3.00 1.80 -9.64
N LYS A 26 -3.71 0.74 -9.27
CA LYS A 26 -3.23 -0.27 -8.34
C LYS A 26 -2.15 -1.13 -9.00
N ILE A 27 -1.00 -1.25 -8.34
CA ILE A 27 0.12 -2.10 -8.78
C ILE A 27 0.36 -3.29 -7.84
N GLY A 28 -0.32 -3.32 -6.69
CA GLY A 28 -0.11 -4.36 -5.68
C GLY A 28 -0.94 -4.12 -4.43
N GLY A 29 -0.75 -4.98 -3.44
CA GLY A 29 -1.46 -4.87 -2.17
C GLY A 29 -0.85 -5.73 -1.07
N ILE A 30 -1.23 -5.39 0.15
CA ILE A 30 -0.77 -6.05 1.37
C ILE A 30 -2.00 -6.67 2.05
N LEU A 31 -1.86 -7.89 2.56
CA LEU A 31 -2.88 -8.55 3.37
C LEU A 31 -2.22 -9.10 4.63
N THR A 32 -2.77 -8.75 5.78
CA THR A 32 -2.32 -9.25 7.08
C THR A 32 -3.44 -10.06 7.72
N GLN A 33 -3.10 -11.21 8.30
CA GLN A 33 -4.03 -12.05 9.04
C GLN A 33 -3.41 -12.54 10.34
N LYS A 34 -4.18 -12.50 11.43
CA LYS A 34 -3.77 -13.08 12.71
C LYS A 34 -4.17 -14.55 12.77
N VAL A 35 -3.19 -15.46 12.90
CA VAL A 35 -3.41 -16.91 12.97
C VAL A 35 -2.65 -17.48 14.16
N LYS A 36 -3.36 -18.04 15.14
CA LYS A 36 -2.78 -18.67 16.35
C LYS A 36 -1.71 -17.79 17.04
N GLY A 37 -1.98 -16.49 17.19
CA GLY A 37 -1.06 -15.54 17.80
C GLY A 37 0.02 -14.97 16.87
N ASN A 38 0.20 -15.52 15.67
CA ASN A 38 1.13 -15.01 14.66
C ASN A 38 0.43 -14.04 13.71
N ILE A 39 1.19 -13.13 13.10
CA ILE A 39 0.71 -12.29 12.01
C ILE A 39 1.34 -12.80 10.71
N VAL A 40 0.50 -13.25 9.78
CA VAL A 40 0.91 -13.62 8.43
C VAL A 40 0.70 -12.41 7.54
N CYS A 41 1.77 -11.92 6.90
CA CYS A 41 1.74 -10.79 5.98
C CYS A 41 2.02 -11.27 4.56
N GLY A 42 1.00 -11.25 3.70
CA GLY A 42 1.14 -11.46 2.26
C GLY A 42 1.29 -10.13 1.53
N ILE A 43 2.28 -10.03 0.65
CA ILE A 43 2.51 -8.85 -0.19
C ILE A 43 2.55 -9.31 -1.64
N GLY A 44 1.67 -8.75 -2.47
CA GLY A 44 1.67 -8.94 -3.92
C GLY A 44 2.00 -7.63 -4.63
N ILE A 45 2.89 -7.68 -5.62
CA ILE A 45 3.25 -6.54 -6.47
C ILE A 45 3.47 -6.99 -7.91
N ASN A 46 2.93 -6.22 -8.85
CA ASN A 46 3.13 -6.40 -10.27
C ASN A 46 4.45 -5.73 -10.66
N LEU A 47 5.52 -6.53 -10.77
CA LEU A 47 6.86 -6.01 -11.12
C LEU A 47 6.96 -5.70 -12.61
N TYR A 48 6.59 -6.64 -13.48
CA TYR A 48 6.80 -6.53 -14.93
C TYR A 48 5.49 -6.40 -15.67
N SER A 49 5.46 -5.56 -16.70
CA SER A 49 4.36 -5.56 -17.68
C SER A 49 4.40 -6.84 -18.49
N ALA A 50 3.25 -7.48 -18.70
CA ALA A 50 3.16 -8.54 -19.69
C ALA A 50 3.24 -7.89 -21.07
N ASN A 51 4.40 -7.99 -21.73
CA ASN A 51 4.53 -7.70 -23.15
C ASN A 51 3.77 -8.78 -23.93
N THR A 52 2.46 -8.65 -24.00
CA THR A 52 1.63 -9.45 -24.88
C THR A 52 0.60 -8.56 -25.52
N GLU A 53 0.38 -8.77 -26.80
CA GLU A 53 -0.50 -8.07 -27.75
C GLU A 53 -2.01 -8.05 -27.34
N GLN A 54 -2.30 -8.32 -26.08
CA GLN A 54 -3.59 -8.38 -25.44
C GLN A 54 -3.55 -7.43 -24.25
N ASN A 55 -4.29 -6.32 -24.33
CA ASN A 55 -4.47 -5.29 -23.31
C ASN A 55 -4.54 -5.84 -21.87
N THR A 56 -3.40 -6.00 -21.18
CA THR A 56 -3.43 -6.31 -19.75
C THR A 56 -3.67 -5.00 -18.99
N GLN A 57 -4.87 -4.90 -18.42
CA GLN A 57 -5.45 -3.73 -17.75
C GLN A 57 -4.75 -3.34 -16.42
N TYR A 58 -3.72 -4.06 -16.00
CA TYR A 58 -3.12 -3.89 -14.68
C TYR A 58 -1.83 -3.08 -14.75
N ALA A 59 -1.75 -2.03 -13.91
CA ALA A 59 -0.54 -1.27 -13.78
C ALA A 59 0.55 -2.07 -13.05
N THR A 60 1.79 -1.76 -13.38
CA THR A 60 3.00 -2.35 -12.82
C THR A 60 3.88 -1.26 -12.21
N LEU A 61 4.94 -1.70 -11.51
CA LEU A 61 6.04 -0.84 -11.12
C LEU A 61 6.65 -0.13 -12.34
N GLU A 62 7.27 1.03 -12.13
CA GLU A 62 7.92 1.81 -13.19
C GLU A 62 8.92 0.94 -13.97
N GLU A 63 8.86 0.99 -15.31
CA GLU A 63 9.71 0.16 -16.18
C GLU A 63 11.20 0.39 -15.94
N THR A 64 11.60 1.64 -15.73
CA THR A 64 12.98 2.03 -15.41
C THR A 64 13.52 1.40 -14.13
N ILE A 65 12.64 1.11 -13.16
CA ILE A 65 13.00 0.41 -11.93
C ILE A 65 12.95 -1.10 -12.18
N SER A 66 11.86 -1.57 -12.77
CA SER A 66 11.55 -2.99 -12.99
C SER A 66 12.57 -3.68 -13.87
N ALA A 67 13.10 -3.00 -14.89
CA ALA A 67 14.15 -3.53 -15.77
C ALA A 67 15.44 -3.91 -15.03
N ASN A 68 15.67 -3.32 -13.84
CA ASN A 68 16.84 -3.58 -13.01
C ASN A 68 16.55 -4.55 -11.85
N ILE A 69 15.32 -5.05 -11.74
CA ILE A 69 14.93 -5.97 -10.67
C ILE A 69 15.28 -7.40 -11.04
N GLU A 70 16.10 -8.02 -10.20
CA GLU A 70 16.21 -9.48 -10.08
C GLU A 70 15.37 -9.91 -8.86
N PRO A 71 14.34 -10.78 -9.01
CA PRO A 71 13.36 -11.05 -7.96
C PRO A 71 13.93 -11.53 -6.62
N VAL A 72 14.94 -12.40 -6.63
CA VAL A 72 15.53 -12.94 -5.39
C VAL A 72 16.27 -11.83 -4.65
N ARG A 73 17.15 -11.11 -5.33
CA ARG A 73 17.87 -9.97 -4.77
C ARG A 73 16.94 -8.86 -4.30
N PHE A 74 15.87 -8.58 -5.04
CA PHE A 74 14.86 -7.61 -4.62
C PHE A 74 14.21 -8.01 -3.30
N LEU A 75 13.89 -9.30 -3.13
CA LEU A 75 13.35 -9.81 -1.87
C LEU A 75 14.37 -9.71 -0.73
N GLU A 76 15.62 -10.07 -0.98
CA GLU A 76 16.70 -9.95 0.01
C GLU A 76 16.91 -8.49 0.46
N ASP A 77 17.02 -7.57 -0.49
CA ASP A 77 17.22 -6.15 -0.22
C ASP A 77 15.98 -5.52 0.45
N PHE A 78 14.78 -6.00 0.11
CA PHE A 78 13.57 -5.66 0.84
C PHE A 78 13.65 -6.11 2.31
N PHE A 79 14.10 -7.33 2.59
CA PHE A 79 14.25 -7.80 3.97
C PHE A 79 15.33 -7.02 4.74
N LYS A 80 16.46 -6.70 4.11
CA LYS A 80 17.50 -5.83 4.71
C LYS A 80 16.97 -4.45 5.06
N SER A 81 16.02 -3.92 4.29
CA SER A 81 15.40 -2.61 4.59
C SER A 81 14.67 -2.57 5.94
N PHE A 82 14.32 -3.72 6.53
CA PHE A 82 13.72 -3.81 7.86
C PHE A 82 14.72 -3.79 9.01
N GLU A 83 16.01 -4.01 8.76
CA GLU A 83 17.02 -4.08 9.83
C GLU A 83 17.09 -2.77 10.64
N ASN A 84 16.72 -1.65 10.01
CA ASN A 84 16.53 -0.35 10.66
C ASN A 84 15.04 -0.13 10.99
N PHE A 85 14.57 -0.75 12.06
CA PHE A 85 13.17 -0.60 12.49
C PHE A 85 12.83 0.86 12.83
N VAL A 86 11.86 1.39 12.10
CA VAL A 86 11.28 2.71 12.35
C VAL A 86 10.08 2.55 13.28
N SER A 87 9.93 3.46 14.25
CA SER A 87 8.80 3.39 15.17
C SER A 87 7.47 3.60 14.44
N TRP A 88 6.39 3.01 14.95
CA TRP A 88 5.02 3.26 14.45
C TRP A 88 4.72 4.76 14.36
N LYS A 89 5.11 5.53 15.38
CA LYS A 89 4.90 6.98 15.41
C LYS A 89 5.54 7.70 14.21
N GLN A 90 6.74 7.30 13.82
CA GLN A 90 7.45 7.86 12.66
C GLN A 90 6.79 7.41 11.35
N ILE A 91 6.51 6.10 11.21
CA ILE A 91 5.81 5.55 10.03
C ILE A 91 4.46 6.26 9.83
N PHE A 92 3.69 6.38 10.90
CA PHE A 92 2.39 7.03 10.91
C PHE A 92 2.49 8.51 10.54
N SER A 93 3.45 9.25 11.09
CA SER A 93 3.65 10.67 10.77
C SER A 93 3.92 10.88 9.29
N ILE A 94 4.74 10.03 8.66
CA ILE A 94 5.02 10.07 7.22
C ILE A 94 3.75 9.76 6.42
N TYR A 95 3.05 8.68 6.78
CA TYR A 95 1.84 8.26 6.07
C TYR A 95 0.71 9.29 6.16
N LYS A 96 0.52 9.90 7.34
CA LYS A 96 -0.50 10.92 7.59
C LYS A 96 -0.37 12.12 6.65
N LEU A 97 0.85 12.54 6.31
CA LEU A 97 1.10 13.62 5.35
C LEU A 97 0.62 13.28 3.93
N GLU A 98 0.54 12.01 3.58
CA GLU A 98 0.10 11.56 2.25
C GLU A 98 -1.33 11.05 2.23
N PHE A 99 -1.98 10.96 3.40
CA PHE A 99 -3.32 10.42 3.52
C PHE A 99 -4.34 11.18 2.67
N TYR A 100 -4.14 12.48 2.46
CA TYR A 100 -5.01 13.31 1.60
C TYR A 100 -5.16 12.77 0.16
N LYS A 101 -4.19 12.01 -0.36
CA LYS A 101 -4.29 11.37 -1.69
C LYS A 101 -5.45 10.38 -1.79
N ASN A 102 -5.95 9.90 -0.65
CA ASN A 102 -7.10 9.02 -0.58
C ASN A 102 -8.43 9.74 -0.81
N SER A 103 -8.48 11.09 -0.82
CA SER A 103 -9.73 11.86 -0.84
C SER A 103 -10.64 11.56 -2.05
N SER A 104 -10.09 11.13 -3.18
CA SER A 104 -10.86 10.75 -4.38
C SER A 104 -11.32 9.29 -4.37
N PHE A 105 -10.89 8.50 -3.38
CA PHE A 105 -11.13 7.07 -3.30
C PHE A 105 -12.28 6.75 -2.34
N PHE A 106 -12.88 5.59 -2.60
CA PHE A 106 -14.01 5.08 -1.85
C PHE A 106 -13.69 3.72 -1.28
N PHE A 107 -14.38 3.36 -0.22
CA PHE A 107 -14.35 2.03 0.35
C PHE A 107 -15.75 1.52 0.64
N HIS A 108 -15.86 0.21 0.85
CA HIS A 108 -17.12 -0.44 1.20
C HIS A 108 -17.17 -0.70 2.70
N LEU A 109 -18.26 -0.24 3.34
CA LEU A 109 -18.61 -0.60 4.71
C LEU A 109 -19.93 -1.35 4.68
N GLY A 110 -19.89 -2.68 4.74
CA GLY A 110 -21.06 -3.51 4.49
C GLY A 110 -21.57 -3.32 3.05
N LYS A 111 -22.77 -2.76 2.89
CA LYS A 111 -23.39 -2.47 1.58
C LYS A 111 -23.18 -1.04 1.11
N GLU A 112 -22.66 -0.16 1.96
CA GLU A 112 -22.53 1.26 1.67
C GLU A 112 -21.15 1.57 1.09
N ARG A 113 -21.11 2.56 0.18
CA ARG A 113 -19.88 3.07 -0.42
C ARG A 113 -19.59 4.43 0.19
N MET A 114 -18.50 4.49 0.96
CA MET A 114 -18.08 5.68 1.70
C MET A 114 -16.90 6.35 1.01
N CYS A 115 -16.91 7.68 0.93
CA CYS A 115 -15.80 8.48 0.42
C CYS A 115 -14.75 8.70 1.51
N LEU A 116 -13.46 8.61 1.17
CA LEU A 116 -12.37 8.87 2.12
C LEU A 116 -12.09 10.36 2.34
N LYS A 117 -12.69 11.26 1.54
CA LYS A 117 -12.53 12.71 1.68
C LYS A 117 -12.87 13.22 3.09
N ASP A 118 -13.91 12.65 3.69
CA ASP A 118 -14.42 13.10 4.99
C ASP A 118 -13.87 12.27 6.16
N ALA A 119 -12.92 11.37 5.89
CA ALA A 119 -12.33 10.50 6.89
C ALA A 119 -11.15 11.15 7.62
N ILE A 120 -11.14 11.01 8.94
CA ILE A 120 -10.01 11.41 9.79
C ILE A 120 -9.17 10.16 10.09
N LEU A 121 -7.89 10.18 9.70
CA LEU A 121 -6.95 9.12 10.05
C LEU A 121 -6.46 9.28 11.51
N ASN A 122 -6.80 8.30 12.35
CA ASN A 122 -6.42 8.25 13.76
C ASN A 122 -5.02 7.65 13.96
N GLU A 123 -4.38 7.92 15.10
CA GLU A 123 -3.01 7.48 15.41
C GLU A 123 -2.81 5.97 15.45
N ASP A 124 -3.86 5.18 15.65
CA ASP A 124 -3.81 3.71 15.61
C ASP A 124 -4.03 3.14 14.20
N GLY A 125 -4.14 4.00 13.18
CA GLY A 125 -4.38 3.62 11.79
C GLY A 125 -5.85 3.38 11.43
N SER A 126 -6.79 3.56 12.37
CA SER A 126 -8.23 3.53 12.09
C SER A 126 -8.72 4.83 11.43
N LEU A 127 -9.93 4.81 10.89
CA LEU A 127 -10.59 6.00 10.36
C LEU A 127 -11.73 6.43 11.29
N SER A 128 -11.94 7.74 11.44
CA SER A 128 -13.18 8.30 12.01
C SER A 128 -13.99 8.96 10.90
N ILE A 129 -15.26 8.57 10.77
CA ILE A 129 -16.22 9.16 9.80
C ILE A 129 -17.54 9.38 10.54
N ASP A 130 -18.07 10.60 10.50
CA ASP A 130 -19.31 11.00 11.18
C ASP A 130 -19.35 10.60 12.67
N GLY A 131 -18.21 10.73 13.35
CA GLY A 131 -18.06 10.35 14.77
C GLY A 131 -17.91 8.85 15.03
N ASN A 132 -18.02 8.00 14.01
CA ASN A 132 -17.85 6.55 14.11
C ASN A 132 -16.42 6.14 13.77
N LYS A 133 -15.84 5.28 14.61
CA LYS A 133 -14.49 4.74 14.41
C LYS A 133 -14.56 3.42 13.65
N ILE A 134 -13.88 3.36 12.51
CA ILE A 134 -13.87 2.23 11.58
C ILE A 134 -12.49 1.59 11.61
N TYR A 135 -12.46 0.29 11.90
CA TYR A 135 -11.28 -0.55 11.84
C TYR A 135 -11.49 -1.59 10.75
N SER A 136 -10.42 -1.89 10.00
CA SER A 136 -10.42 -2.91 8.95
C SER A 136 -11.55 -2.76 7.93
N LEU A 137 -11.23 -2.24 6.75
CA LEU A 137 -12.16 -2.23 5.61
C LEU A 137 -12.17 -3.58 4.86
N ARG A 138 -11.82 -4.66 5.56
CA ARG A 138 -11.77 -6.05 5.12
C ARG A 138 -12.27 -6.97 6.22
#